data_AF-A0A7D6GP38-F1
#
_entry.id   AF-A0A7D6GP38-F1
#
_cell.length_a   1.000
_cell.length_b   1.000
_cell.length_c   1.000
_cell.angle_alpha   90.00
_cell.angle_beta   90.00
_cell.angle_gamma   90.00
#
_symmetry.space_group_name_H-M   'P 1'
#
loop_
_entity.id
_entity.type
_entity.pdbx_description
1 polymer ?
#
loop_
_entity_poly.entity_id
_entity_poly.type
_entity_poly.pdbx_seq_one_letter_code
_entity_poly.pdbx_strand_id
1 'polypeptide(L)'
;MDPLLAVLVGIPLLWHLGLTAVAYYDAGRVGLEPPKKWAAITFCIPLIGFFIYLFERSELSYDPESDPYREHNFNIHPSRADDTPLPSRGDDRLEPGDDREDANGEPTSDE
;
A
#
# COMPACT_ATOMS: atom_id res chain seq x y z
N MET A 1 24.08 -10.52 -14.56
CA MET A 1 22.94 -10.62 -13.63
C MET A 1 23.53 -11.08 -12.31
N ASP A 2 23.31 -10.36 -11.21
CA ASP A 2 23.85 -10.79 -9.93
C ASP A 2 23.20 -12.14 -9.53
N PRO A 3 23.98 -13.19 -9.22
CA PRO A 3 23.44 -14.52 -8.95
C PRO A 3 22.49 -14.51 -7.75
N LEU A 4 22.77 -13.67 -6.75
CA LEU A 4 21.89 -13.45 -5.61
C LEU A 4 20.54 -12.84 -6.02
N LEU A 5 20.55 -11.83 -6.90
CA LEU A 5 19.32 -11.21 -7.41
C LEU A 5 18.48 -12.21 -8.20
N ALA A 6 19.12 -13.04 -9.03
CA ALA A 6 18.45 -14.08 -9.78
C ALA A 6 17.74 -15.09 -8.85
N VAL A 7 18.37 -15.46 -7.73
CA VAL A 7 17.77 -16.34 -6.72
C VAL A 7 16.62 -15.66 -5.99
N LEU A 8 16.81 -14.41 -5.55
CA LEU A 8 15.82 -13.63 -4.81
C LEU A 8 14.54 -13.38 -5.60
N VAL A 9 14.65 -13.20 -6.91
CA VAL A 9 13.48 -12.96 -7.78
C VAL A 9 12.96 -14.27 -8.38
N GLY A 10 13.87 -15.17 -8.79
CA GLY A 10 13.53 -16.40 -9.49
C GLY A 10 12.80 -17.42 -8.63
N ILE A 11 13.24 -17.65 -7.38
CA ILE A 11 12.59 -18.64 -6.50
C ILE A 11 11.14 -18.24 -6.20
N PRO A 12 10.84 -17.00 -5.76
CA PRO A 12 9.45 -16.59 -5.51
C PRO A 12 8.59 -16.64 -6.77
N LEU A 13 9.12 -16.22 -7.93
CA LEU A 13 8.39 -16.30 -9.19
C LEU A 13 8.05 -17.75 -9.56
N LEU A 14 9.03 -18.66 -9.46
CA LEU A 14 8.82 -20.07 -9.75
C LEU A 14 7.77 -20.67 -8.80
N TRP A 15 7.87 -20.35 -7.51
CA TRP A 15 6.91 -20.81 -6.50
C TRP A 15 5.50 -20.29 -6.80
N HIS A 16 5.37 -19.01 -7.15
CA HIS A 16 4.08 -18.40 -7.49
C HIS A 16 3.43 -19.05 -8.72
N LEU A 17 4.22 -19.30 -9.77
CA LEU A 17 3.75 -20.03 -10.95
C LEU A 17 3.37 -21.47 -10.61
N GLY A 18 4.15 -22.15 -9.76
CA GLY A 18 3.84 -23.49 -9.26
C GLY A 18 2.50 -23.55 -8.51
N LEU A 19 2.28 -22.62 -7.58
CA LEU A 19 1.01 -22.51 -6.84
C LEU A 19 -0.18 -22.19 -7.77
N THR A 20 0.04 -21.33 -8.77
CA THR A 20 -0.98 -21.01 -9.78
C THR A 20 -1.37 -22.27 -10.57
N ALA A 21 -0.40 -23.08 -10.97
CA ALA A 21 -0.65 -24.35 -11.66
C ALA A 21 -1.37 -25.37 -10.75
N VAL A 22 -1.00 -25.43 -9.47
CA VAL A 22 -1.70 -26.26 -8.47
C VAL A 22 -3.16 -25.82 -8.34
N ALA A 23 -3.43 -24.52 -8.18
CA ALA A 23 -4.78 -23.98 -8.08
C ALA A 23 -5.62 -24.30 -9.32
N TYR A 24 -5.03 -24.19 -10.52
CA TYR A 24 -5.70 -24.57 -11.77
C TYR A 24 -6.10 -26.05 -11.80
N TYR A 25 -5.15 -26.94 -11.44
CA TYR A 25 -5.38 -28.39 -11.46
C TYR A 25 -6.36 -28.83 -10.38
N ASP A 26 -6.19 -28.33 -9.15
CA ASP A 26 -7.02 -28.67 -8.00
C ASP A 26 -8.45 -28.16 -8.17
N ALA A 27 -8.63 -26.93 -8.68
CA ALA A 27 -9.97 -26.37 -8.92
C ALA A 27 -10.84 -27.25 -9.82
N GLY A 28 -10.25 -27.91 -10.83
CA GLY A 28 -10.96 -28.88 -11.67
C GLY A 28 -11.36 -30.16 -10.94
N ARG A 29 -10.60 -30.56 -9.91
CA ARG A 29 -10.87 -31.78 -9.13
C ARG A 29 -11.88 -31.55 -8.01
N VAL A 30 -11.88 -30.37 -7.40
CA VAL A 30 -12.77 -30.04 -6.27
C VAL A 30 -14.07 -29.36 -6.68
N GLY A 31 -14.36 -29.24 -7.98
CA GLY A 31 -15.62 -28.66 -8.50
C GLY A 31 -15.66 -27.13 -8.50
N LEU A 32 -14.50 -26.46 -8.43
CA LEU A 32 -14.37 -25.01 -8.49
C LEU A 32 -14.34 -24.52 -9.95
N GLU A 33 -15.52 -24.46 -10.58
CA GLU A 33 -15.63 -24.06 -11.99
C GLU A 33 -15.78 -22.54 -12.21
N PRO A 34 -15.23 -22.00 -13.32
CA PRO A 34 -14.24 -22.64 -14.19
C PRO A 34 -12.84 -22.58 -13.54
N PRO A 35 -11.97 -23.61 -13.70
CA PRO A 35 -10.63 -23.62 -13.10
C PRO A 35 -9.74 -22.43 -13.50
N LYS A 36 -9.95 -21.91 -14.73
CA LYS A 36 -9.25 -20.72 -15.26
C LYS A 36 -9.49 -19.48 -14.40
N LYS A 37 -10.68 -19.32 -13.81
CA LYS A 37 -11.02 -18.19 -12.93
C LYS A 37 -10.12 -18.18 -11.71
N TRP A 38 -9.99 -19.34 -11.06
CA TRP A 38 -9.19 -19.47 -9.84
C TRP A 38 -7.69 -19.32 -10.13
N ALA A 39 -7.21 -19.90 -11.22
CA ALA A 39 -5.84 -19.68 -11.68
C ALA A 39 -5.55 -18.19 -11.94
N ALA A 40 -6.47 -17.48 -12.61
CA ALA A 40 -6.31 -16.05 -12.87
C ALA A 40 -6.30 -15.23 -11.57
N ILE A 41 -7.19 -15.54 -10.62
CA ILE A 41 -7.20 -14.88 -9.30
C ILE A 41 -5.86 -15.10 -8.59
N THR A 42 -5.43 -16.35 -8.44
CA THR A 42 -4.15 -16.69 -7.78
C THR A 42 -2.98 -15.99 -8.47
N PHE A 43 -2.92 -16.01 -9.80
CA PHE A 43 -1.84 -15.38 -10.56
C PHE A 43 -1.77 -13.86 -10.36
N CYS A 44 -2.93 -13.18 -10.35
CA CYS A 44 -3.01 -11.72 -10.35
C CYS A 44 -2.96 -11.08 -8.97
N ILE A 45 -3.17 -11.82 -7.87
CA ILE A 45 -3.15 -11.26 -6.51
C ILE A 45 -1.88 -10.42 -6.21
N PRO A 46 -0.66 -10.88 -6.53
CA PRO A 46 0.54 -10.08 -6.25
C PRO A 46 0.59 -8.74 -6.98
N LEU A 47 -0.12 -8.60 -8.10
CA LEU A 47 -0.20 -7.33 -8.83
C LEU A 47 -0.87 -6.24 -7.99
N ILE A 48 -1.80 -6.60 -7.10
CA ILE A 48 -2.44 -5.64 -6.21
C ILE A 48 -1.40 -4.99 -5.30
N GLY A 49 -0.54 -5.79 -4.66
CA GLY A 49 0.56 -5.26 -3.84
C GLY A 49 1.53 -4.41 -4.64
N PHE A 50 1.81 -4.79 -5.89
CA PHE A 50 2.62 -3.99 -6.81
C PHE A 50 1.96 -2.64 -7.14
N PHE A 51 0.66 -2.61 -7.41
CA PHE A 51 -0.06 -1.34 -7.65
C PHE A 51 -0.08 -0.46 -6.41
N ILE A 52 -0.28 -1.02 -5.21
CA ILE A 52 -0.17 -0.27 -3.95
C ILE A 52 1.19 0.42 -3.86
N TYR A 53 2.28 -0.31 -4.12
CA TYR A 53 3.62 0.28 -4.15
C TYR A 53 3.75 1.41 -5.19
N LEU A 54 3.16 1.26 -6.37
CA LEU A 54 3.20 2.32 -7.39
C LEU A 54 2.42 3.57 -6.96
N PHE A 55 1.25 3.41 -6.35
CA PHE A 55 0.46 4.53 -5.84
C PHE A 55 1.18 5.23 -4.70
N GLU A 56 1.69 4.49 -3.73
CA GLU A 56 2.49 5.03 -2.62
C GLU A 56 3.71 5.79 -3.15
N ARG A 57 4.44 5.19 -4.11
CA ARG A 57 5.58 5.84 -4.76
C ARG A 57 5.21 7.14 -5.46
N SER A 58 4.00 7.24 -6.02
CA SER A 58 3.56 8.45 -6.71
C SER A 58 3.29 9.62 -5.75
N GLU A 59 2.91 9.33 -4.50
CA GLU A 59 2.70 10.36 -3.47
C GLU A 59 4.01 11.02 -3.01
N LEU A 60 5.14 10.31 -3.06
CA LEU A 60 6.46 10.87 -2.73
C LEU A 60 6.92 12.03 -3.64
N SER A 61 6.33 12.16 -4.82
CA SER A 61 6.63 13.26 -5.76
C SER A 61 5.66 14.44 -5.66
N TYR A 62 4.86 14.50 -4.60
CA TYR A 62 3.97 15.63 -4.32
C TYR A 62 4.78 16.92 -4.12
N ASP A 63 4.52 17.92 -4.97
CA ASP A 63 5.05 19.27 -4.80
C ASP A 63 3.97 20.16 -4.17
N PRO A 64 4.04 20.43 -2.86
CA PRO A 64 3.04 21.24 -2.16
C PRO A 64 2.95 22.67 -2.72
N GLU A 65 4.05 23.22 -3.26
CA GLU A 65 4.05 24.58 -3.81
C GLU A 65 3.26 24.68 -5.12
N SER A 66 3.05 23.55 -5.80
CA SER A 66 2.30 23.47 -7.05
C SER A 66 0.83 23.09 -6.86
N ASP A 67 0.42 22.68 -5.65
CA ASP A 67 -0.93 22.20 -5.37
C ASP A 67 -1.89 23.37 -5.09
N PRO A 68 -2.86 23.65 -5.99
CA PRO A 68 -3.85 24.71 -5.78
C PRO A 68 -4.79 24.46 -4.59
N TYR A 69 -4.76 23.27 -4.00
CA TYR A 69 -5.57 22.88 -2.84
C TYR A 69 -4.75 22.71 -1.56
N ARG A 70 -3.44 23.00 -1.54
CA ARG A 70 -2.58 22.84 -0.34
C ARG A 70 -3.13 23.49 0.93
N GLU A 71 -3.75 24.66 0.80
CA GLU A 71 -4.28 25.41 1.95
C GLU A 71 -5.70 24.96 2.36
N HIS A 72 -6.34 24.07 1.59
CA HIS A 72 -7.71 23.64 1.79
C HIS A 72 -7.77 22.15 2.12
N ASN A 73 -8.27 21.80 3.30
CA ASN A 73 -8.45 20.41 3.74
C ASN A 73 -9.46 19.61 2.89
N PHE A 74 -10.15 20.26 1.94
CA PHE A 74 -11.17 19.67 1.09
C PHE A 74 -11.33 20.45 -0.23
N ASN A 75 -11.60 19.72 -1.31
CA ASN A 75 -11.89 20.30 -2.63
C ASN A 75 -13.28 20.97 -2.62
N ILE A 76 -13.31 22.30 -2.52
CA ILE A 76 -14.55 23.07 -2.66
C ILE A 76 -14.81 23.31 -4.15
N HIS A 77 -15.99 22.91 -4.64
CA HIS A 77 -16.39 23.22 -6.01
C HIS A 77 -16.45 24.75 -6.20
N PRO A 78 -16.00 25.32 -7.34
CA PRO A 78 -15.91 26.77 -7.53
C PRO A 78 -17.21 27.53 -7.24
N SER A 79 -18.36 26.89 -7.52
CA SER A 79 -19.69 27.48 -7.26
C SER A 79 -20.07 27.57 -5.77
N ARG A 80 -19.24 27.03 -4.86
CA ARG A 80 -19.45 26.97 -3.41
C ARG A 80 -18.25 27.48 -2.62
N ALA A 81 -17.26 28.05 -3.29
CA ALA A 81 -16.06 28.58 -2.65
C ALA A 81 -16.37 29.70 -1.63
N ASP A 82 -17.50 30.40 -1.83
CA ASP A 82 -17.96 31.50 -0.97
C ASP A 82 -18.89 31.04 0.18
N ASP A 83 -19.21 29.75 0.29
CA ASP A 83 -20.05 29.23 1.36
C ASP A 83 -19.31 29.30 2.71
N THR A 84 -20.04 29.54 3.81
CA THR A 84 -19.47 29.70 5.16
C THR A 84 -18.48 28.56 5.48
N PRO A 85 -17.20 28.87 5.79
CA PRO A 85 -16.23 27.85 6.14
C PRO A 85 -16.75 27.08 7.36
N LEU A 86 -16.83 25.75 7.24
CA LEU A 86 -17.07 24.93 8.41
C LEU A 86 -15.88 25.14 9.36
N PRO A 87 -16.12 25.26 10.68
CA PRO A 87 -15.02 25.38 11.64
C PRO A 87 -14.07 24.21 11.42
N SER A 88 -12.81 24.53 11.11
CA SER A 88 -11.78 23.53 10.92
C SER A 88 -11.71 22.71 12.21
N ARG A 89 -12.14 21.45 12.13
CA ARG A 89 -11.92 20.51 13.23
C ARG A 89 -10.40 20.41 13.33
N GLY A 90 -9.84 20.90 14.44
CA GLY A 90 -8.41 20.82 14.72
C GLY A 90 -7.93 19.43 14.33
N ASP A 91 -7.04 19.39 13.35
CA ASP A 91 -6.56 18.14 12.77
C ASP A 91 -5.61 17.52 13.79
N ASP A 92 -6.16 16.80 14.77
CA ASP A 92 -5.42 15.97 15.73
C ASP A 92 -4.87 14.70 15.06
N ARG A 93 -4.54 14.76 13.77
CA ARG A 93 -3.80 13.70 13.11
C ARG A 93 -2.38 13.77 13.64
N LEU A 94 -2.01 12.73 14.41
CA LEU A 94 -0.63 12.45 14.74
C LEU A 94 0.16 12.48 13.41
N GLU A 95 1.10 13.42 13.29
CA GLU A 95 2.10 13.32 12.23
C GLU A 95 2.70 11.92 12.30
N PRO A 96 2.94 11.23 11.18
CA PRO A 96 3.62 9.95 11.20
C PRO A 96 5.04 10.18 11.70
N GLY A 97 5.19 10.14 13.02
CA GLY A 97 6.45 10.17 13.72
C GLY A 97 7.20 8.91 13.31
N ASP A 98 8.41 9.15 12.82
CA ASP A 98 9.49 8.19 12.65
C ASP A 98 9.61 7.32 13.91
N ASP A 99 8.99 6.12 13.88
CA ASP A 99 9.13 5.09 14.90
C ASP A 99 10.55 4.49 14.84
N ARG A 100 11.55 5.31 15.20
CA ARG A 100 12.87 4.84 15.61
C ARG A 100 12.80 4.54 17.09
N GLU A 101 12.53 3.28 17.37
CA GLU A 101 12.82 2.63 18.64
C GLU A 101 14.29 2.90 19.03
N ASP A 102 14.51 3.74 20.03
CA ASP A 102 15.74 3.69 20.84
C ASP A 102 15.34 3.57 22.31
N ALA A 103 15.34 2.32 22.76
CA ALA A 103 15.24 1.94 24.15
C ALA A 103 16.44 2.46 24.94
N ASN A 104 16.20 3.35 25.90
CA ASN A 104 17.05 3.40 27.09
C ASN A 104 16.23 3.86 28.31
N GLY A 105 15.83 2.90 29.12
CA GLY A 105 15.21 3.16 30.41
C GLY A 105 16.27 3.50 31.45
N GLU A 106 16.20 4.70 32.01
CA GLU A 106 16.99 5.10 33.16
C GLU A 106 16.05 5.15 34.39
N PRO A 107 16.34 4.40 35.47
CA PRO A 107 15.49 4.41 36.66
C PRO A 107 15.84 5.62 37.52
N THR A 108 14.87 6.50 37.76
CA THR A 108 15.00 7.59 38.72
C THR A 108 14.93 7.02 40.13
N SER A 109 16.01 7.16 40.89
CA SER A 109 16.05 6.93 42.34
C SER A 109 15.35 8.09 43.07
N ASP A 110 14.37 7.75 43.89
CA ASP A 110 13.67 8.64 44.82
C ASP A 110 14.61 9.15 45.94
N GLU A 111 14.48 10.44 46.30
CA GLU A 111 14.86 11.02 47.60
C GLU A 111 13.63 11.64 48.28
#